data_AF-A0A956W5U9-F1
#
_entry.id   AF-A0A956W5U9-F1
#
_cell.length_a   1.000
_cell.length_b   1.000
_cell.length_c   1.000
_cell.angle_alpha   90.00
_cell.angle_beta   90.00
_cell.angle_gamma   90.00
#
_symmetry.space_group_name_H-M   'P 1'
#
loop_
_entity.id
_entity.type
_entity.pdbx_description
1 polymer ?
#
loop_
_entity_poly.entity_id
_entity_poly.type
_entity_poly.pdbx_seq_one_letter_code
_entity_poly.pdbx_strand_id
1 'polypeptide(L)'
;MSNDSSVDPDWAALLDLSAEERDSRMVEAYTGIAALSEEDRQQRLEQLIRTVYAMPDAALRTMTESRLRAWLRMDPGQAATVGRQFETALNGMPANIAMRRVTIVQSVSGNLALEDREKLRHIVPGVLGDEPLTFSGNRVDGTPGAAPAPVAAKPRPWWQFWRR
;
A
#
# COMPACT_ATOMS: atom_id res chain seq x y z
N MET A 1 24.18 -12.25 -18.23
CA MET A 1 23.89 -11.04 -17.45
C MET A 1 23.07 -10.13 -18.33
N SER A 2 21.75 -10.25 -18.28
CA SER A 2 20.85 -9.32 -18.96
C SER A 2 20.25 -8.44 -17.87
N ASN A 3 20.79 -7.24 -17.72
CA ASN A 3 20.10 -6.15 -17.07
C ASN A 3 18.89 -5.81 -17.95
N ASP A 4 17.77 -6.50 -17.73
CA ASP A 4 16.48 -5.99 -18.19
C ASP A 4 16.10 -4.87 -17.24
N SER A 5 16.71 -3.70 -17.48
CA SER A 5 16.29 -2.45 -16.88
C SER A 5 14.92 -2.12 -17.46
N SER A 6 13.88 -2.80 -16.98
CA SER A 6 12.51 -2.34 -17.11
C SER A 6 12.52 -0.89 -16.67
N VAL A 7 12.33 0.02 -17.63
CA VAL A 7 12.38 1.45 -17.42
C VAL A 7 11.35 1.76 -16.36
N ASP A 8 11.84 2.09 -15.17
CA ASP A 8 10.99 2.47 -14.06
C ASP A 8 10.11 3.63 -14.52
N PRO A 9 8.78 3.49 -14.51
CA PRO A 9 7.92 4.58 -14.91
C PRO A 9 8.19 5.76 -13.99
N ASP A 10 8.36 6.94 -14.59
CA ASP A 10 8.38 8.18 -13.84
C ASP A 10 6.97 8.42 -13.27
N TRP A 11 6.77 8.00 -12.03
CA TRP A 11 5.49 8.08 -11.33
C TRP A 11 5.00 9.52 -11.19
N ALA A 12 5.88 10.51 -11.20
CA ALA A 12 5.47 11.91 -11.19
C ALA A 12 4.95 12.34 -12.56
N ALA A 13 5.62 11.95 -13.64
CA ALA A 13 5.19 12.25 -15.01
C ALA A 13 3.81 11.64 -15.36
N LEU A 14 3.39 10.57 -14.68
CA LEU A 14 2.05 10.02 -14.85
C LEU A 14 0.93 11.01 -14.46
N LEU A 15 1.21 12.01 -13.62
CA LEU A 15 0.23 13.02 -13.22
C LEU A 15 -0.14 13.97 -14.36
N ASP A 16 0.76 14.15 -15.33
CA ASP A 16 0.55 15.02 -16.49
C ASP A 16 -0.29 14.33 -17.59
N LEU A 17 -0.52 13.01 -17.45
CA LEU A 17 -1.34 12.23 -18.37
C LEU A 17 -2.83 12.35 -18.05
N SER A 18 -3.67 12.04 -19.04
CA SER A 18 -5.10 11.84 -18.79
C SER A 18 -5.33 10.68 -17.81
N ALA A 19 -6.50 10.64 -17.17
CA ALA A 19 -6.83 9.58 -16.23
C ALA A 19 -6.77 8.19 -16.86
N GLU A 20 -7.26 8.03 -18.09
CA GLU A 20 -7.27 6.76 -18.81
C GLU A 20 -5.85 6.30 -19.20
N GLU A 21 -5.01 7.21 -19.69
CA GLU A 21 -3.62 6.90 -20.02
C GLU A 21 -2.82 6.57 -18.76
N ARG A 22 -2.99 7.35 -17.69
CA ARG A 22 -2.38 7.08 -16.40
C ARG A 22 -2.77 5.70 -15.89
N ASP A 23 -4.06 5.37 -15.88
CA ASP A 23 -4.54 4.08 -15.40
C ASP A 23 -3.94 2.93 -16.23
N SER A 24 -3.89 3.06 -17.56
CA SER A 24 -3.30 2.07 -18.46
C SER A 24 -1.80 1.87 -18.21
N ARG A 25 -1.04 2.96 -18.07
CA ARG A 25 0.39 2.90 -17.71
C ARG A 25 0.64 2.31 -16.32
N MET A 26 -0.26 2.58 -15.37
CA MET A 26 -0.16 1.97 -14.04
C MET A 26 -0.43 0.46 -14.09
N VAL A 27 -1.38 -0.01 -14.90
CA VAL A 27 -1.61 -1.46 -15.12
C VAL A 27 -0.34 -2.11 -15.67
N GLU A 28 0.24 -1.57 -16.74
CA GLU A 28 1.49 -2.08 -17.33
C GLU A 28 2.62 -2.14 -16.28
N ALA A 29 2.79 -1.06 -15.52
CA ALA A 29 3.81 -0.97 -14.48
C ALA A 29 3.61 -2.03 -13.39
N TYR A 30 2.39 -2.20 -12.86
CA TYR A 30 2.13 -3.17 -11.81
C TYR A 30 2.18 -4.62 -12.33
N THR A 31 1.81 -4.87 -13.58
CA THR A 31 2.01 -6.18 -14.21
C THR A 31 3.50 -6.50 -14.36
N GLY A 32 4.33 -5.52 -14.75
CA GLY A 32 5.78 -5.66 -14.76
C GLY A 32 6.34 -5.98 -13.38
N ILE A 33 5.89 -5.25 -12.36
CA ILE A 33 6.26 -5.50 -10.95
C ILE A 33 5.81 -6.91 -10.51
N ALA A 34 4.62 -7.36 -10.89
CA ALA A 34 4.09 -8.67 -10.54
C ALA A 34 4.92 -9.84 -11.11
N ALA A 35 5.63 -9.61 -12.22
CA ALA A 35 6.49 -10.59 -12.87
C ALA A 35 7.90 -10.70 -12.26
N LEU A 36 8.29 -9.75 -11.40
CA LEU A 36 9.58 -9.76 -10.71
C LEU A 36 9.66 -10.90 -9.67
N SER A 37 10.88 -11.23 -9.26
CA SER A 37 11.10 -12.07 -8.08
C SER A 37 10.44 -11.45 -6.84
N GLU A 38 10.17 -12.24 -5.80
CA GLU A 38 9.57 -11.72 -4.57
C GLU A 38 10.43 -10.63 -3.91
N GLU A 39 11.74 -10.82 -3.86
CA GLU A 39 12.67 -9.86 -3.28
C GLU A 39 12.73 -8.56 -4.10
N ASP A 40 12.92 -8.66 -5.42
CA ASP A 40 12.98 -7.48 -6.30
C ASP A 40 11.66 -6.72 -6.28
N ARG A 41 10.54 -7.44 -6.26
CA ARG A 41 9.21 -6.86 -6.15
C ARG A 41 9.02 -6.10 -4.85
N GLN A 42 9.44 -6.67 -3.72
CA GLN A 42 9.36 -6.00 -2.43
C GLN A 42 10.19 -4.70 -2.43
N GLN A 43 11.45 -4.77 -2.86
CA GLN A 43 12.32 -3.58 -2.97
C GLN A 43 11.71 -2.52 -3.88
N ARG A 44 11.15 -2.95 -5.01
CA ARG A 44 10.53 -2.07 -6.01
C ARG A 44 9.29 -1.37 -5.46
N LEU A 45 8.42 -2.10 -4.76
CA LEU A 45 7.23 -1.53 -4.13
C LEU A 45 7.58 -0.57 -3.01
N GLU A 46 8.61 -0.83 -2.22
CA GLU A 46 9.08 0.10 -1.20
C GLU A 46 9.58 1.42 -1.78
N GLN A 47 10.37 1.36 -2.85
CA GLN A 47 10.86 2.56 -3.55
C GLN A 47 9.68 3.36 -4.12
N LEU A 48 8.75 2.69 -4.80
CA LEU A 48 7.51 3.27 -5.29
C LEU A 48 6.76 4.02 -4.18
N ILE A 49 6.55 3.36 -3.04
CA ILE A 49 5.82 3.94 -1.90
C ILE A 49 6.52 5.21 -1.44
N ARG A 50 7.84 5.19 -1.24
CA ARG A 50 8.59 6.38 -0.81
C ARG A 50 8.44 7.54 -1.81
N THR A 51 8.55 7.27 -3.11
CA THR A 51 8.40 8.29 -4.16
C THR A 51 6.99 8.87 -4.19
N VAL A 52 5.96 8.03 -4.23
CA VAL A 52 4.56 8.49 -4.34
C VAL A 52 4.11 9.18 -3.06
N TYR A 53 4.47 8.67 -1.89
CA TYR A 53 4.12 9.30 -0.61
C TYR A 53 4.99 10.51 -0.25
N ALA A 54 5.98 10.88 -1.06
CA ALA A 54 6.65 12.18 -0.96
C ALA A 54 5.88 13.31 -1.69
N MET A 55 4.95 12.95 -2.59
CA MET A 55 4.18 13.92 -3.37
C MET A 55 3.23 14.77 -2.50
N PRO A 56 2.79 15.95 -2.97
CA PRO A 56 1.72 16.72 -2.33
C PRO A 56 0.42 15.92 -2.24
N ASP A 57 -0.43 16.21 -1.24
CA ASP A 57 -1.64 15.42 -0.97
C ASP A 57 -2.59 15.32 -2.17
N ALA A 58 -2.75 16.39 -2.96
CA ALA A 58 -3.58 16.37 -4.15
C ALA A 58 -3.08 15.32 -5.18
N ALA A 59 -1.78 15.34 -5.48
CA ALA A 59 -1.14 14.38 -6.35
C ALA A 59 -1.21 12.95 -5.78
N LEU A 60 -0.98 12.79 -4.48
CA LEU A 60 -1.05 11.50 -3.81
C LEU A 60 -2.47 10.89 -3.85
N ARG A 61 -3.53 11.69 -3.75
CA ARG A 61 -4.92 11.23 -3.95
C ARG A 61 -5.11 10.72 -5.36
N THR A 62 -4.73 11.52 -6.37
CA THR A 62 -4.83 11.14 -7.78
C THR A 62 -4.08 9.84 -8.09
N MET A 63 -2.84 9.70 -7.61
CA MET A 63 -2.05 8.48 -7.78
C MET A 63 -2.66 7.28 -7.05
N THR A 64 -3.23 7.49 -5.86
CA THR A 64 -3.89 6.42 -5.11
C THR A 64 -5.15 5.94 -5.82
N GLU A 65 -5.96 6.84 -6.35
CA GLU A 65 -7.16 6.51 -7.13
C GLU A 65 -6.82 5.69 -8.37
N SER A 66 -5.84 6.16 -9.16
CA SER A 66 -5.39 5.44 -10.35
C SER A 66 -4.74 4.09 -10.01
N ARG A 67 -4.03 3.97 -8.88
CA ARG A 67 -3.52 2.68 -8.40
C ARG A 67 -4.64 1.68 -8.12
N LEU A 68 -5.69 2.10 -7.40
CA LEU A 68 -6.82 1.24 -7.08
C LEU A 68 -7.56 0.80 -8.36
N ARG A 69 -7.77 1.72 -9.31
CA ARG A 69 -8.33 1.38 -10.63
C ARG A 69 -7.45 0.44 -11.42
N ALA A 70 -6.13 0.63 -11.39
CA ALA A 70 -5.19 -0.25 -12.08
C ALA A 70 -5.30 -1.69 -11.53
N TRP A 71 -5.31 -1.87 -10.21
CA TRP A 71 -5.46 -3.20 -9.61
C TRP A 71 -6.77 -3.89 -9.96
N LEU A 72 -7.87 -3.13 -10.09
CA LEU A 72 -9.16 -3.65 -10.56
C LEU A 72 -9.14 -4.13 -12.02
N ARG A 73 -8.20 -3.62 -12.83
CA ARG A 73 -8.05 -3.94 -14.26
C ARG A 73 -6.98 -5.01 -14.53
N MET A 74 -6.18 -5.37 -13.53
CA MET A 74 -5.17 -6.42 -13.62
C MET A 74 -5.78 -7.81 -13.51
N ASP A 75 -5.01 -8.83 -13.88
CA ASP A 75 -5.32 -10.21 -13.53
C ASP A 75 -5.50 -10.33 -11.99
N PRO A 76 -6.58 -10.97 -11.48
CA PRO A 76 -6.85 -11.04 -10.05
C PRO A 76 -5.71 -11.67 -9.22
N GLY A 77 -5.01 -12.68 -9.77
CA GLY A 77 -3.90 -13.34 -9.09
C GLY A 77 -2.67 -12.43 -8.97
N GLN A 78 -2.35 -11.72 -10.06
CA GLN A 78 -1.29 -10.71 -10.06
C GLN A 78 -1.62 -9.53 -9.15
N ALA A 79 -2.84 -9.01 -9.24
CA ALA A 79 -3.33 -7.91 -8.42
C ALA A 79 -3.24 -8.25 -6.93
N ALA A 80 -3.74 -9.42 -6.52
CA ALA A 80 -3.69 -9.86 -5.13
C ALA A 80 -2.24 -10.06 -4.63
N THR A 81 -1.34 -10.52 -5.49
CA THR A 81 0.06 -10.69 -5.12
C THR A 81 0.76 -9.34 -4.90
N VAL A 82 0.60 -8.41 -5.84
CA VAL A 82 1.12 -7.04 -5.72
C VAL A 82 0.49 -6.32 -4.53
N GLY A 83 -0.82 -6.45 -4.33
CA GLY A 83 -1.56 -5.84 -3.24
C GLY A 83 -1.03 -6.26 -1.86
N ARG A 84 -0.87 -7.57 -1.62
CA ARG A 84 -0.32 -8.08 -0.35
C ARG A 84 1.09 -7.58 -0.08
N GLN A 85 1.98 -7.61 -1.08
CA GLN A 85 3.36 -7.14 -0.90
C GLN A 85 3.43 -5.61 -0.76
N PHE A 86 2.53 -4.88 -1.41
CA PHE A 86 2.40 -3.44 -1.23
C PHE A 86 1.99 -3.10 0.22
N GLU A 87 1.08 -3.87 0.81
CA GLU A 87 0.71 -3.72 2.23
C GLU A 87 1.87 -4.06 3.16
N THR A 88 2.58 -5.16 2.90
CA THR A 88 3.80 -5.52 3.65
C THR A 88 4.84 -4.40 3.59
N ALA A 89 5.12 -3.87 2.39
CA ALA A 89 6.02 -2.75 2.19
C ALA A 89 5.56 -1.49 2.94
N LEU A 90 4.26 -1.17 2.92
CA LEU A 90 3.68 -0.06 3.67
C LEU A 90 3.81 -0.23 5.19
N ASN A 91 3.65 -1.45 5.71
CA ASN A 91 3.77 -1.73 7.14
C ASN A 91 5.21 -1.53 7.65
N GLY A 92 6.21 -1.65 6.77
CA GLY A 92 7.61 -1.34 7.06
C GLY A 92 7.97 0.15 6.91
N MET A 93 7.05 1.02 6.48
CA MET A 93 7.34 2.44 6.28
C MET A 93 7.36 3.25 7.58
N PRO A 94 7.96 4.44 7.59
CA PRO A 94 7.88 5.36 8.73
C PRO A 94 6.45 5.82 9.04
N ALA A 95 6.19 6.16 10.31
CA ALA A 95 4.85 6.47 10.83
C ALA A 95 4.14 7.65 10.11
N ASN A 96 4.89 8.62 9.59
CA ASN A 96 4.31 9.73 8.81
C ASN A 96 3.66 9.24 7.51
N ILE A 97 4.24 8.25 6.82
CA ILE A 97 3.65 7.65 5.62
C ILE A 97 2.37 6.90 5.99
N ALA A 98 2.37 6.19 7.12
CA ALA A 98 1.21 5.46 7.62
C ALA A 98 0.02 6.37 7.92
N MET A 99 0.26 7.50 8.60
CA MET A 99 -0.78 8.50 8.87
C MET A 99 -1.33 9.08 7.57
N ARG A 100 -0.45 9.48 6.62
CA ARG A 100 -0.89 10.00 5.31
C ARG A 100 -1.73 8.99 4.55
N ARG A 101 -1.35 7.70 4.56
CA ARG A 101 -2.12 6.62 3.93
C ARG A 101 -3.57 6.61 4.39
N VAL A 102 -3.82 6.65 5.70
CA VAL A 102 -5.19 6.58 6.24
C VAL A 102 -6.04 7.71 5.69
N THR A 103 -5.56 8.95 5.78
CA THR A 103 -6.28 10.13 5.28
C THR A 103 -6.57 10.06 3.80
N ILE A 104 -5.58 9.64 2.99
CA ILE A 104 -5.71 9.56 1.54
C ILE A 104 -6.70 8.47 1.14
N VAL A 105 -6.57 7.28 1.71
CA VAL A 105 -7.41 6.13 1.37
C VAL A 105 -8.87 6.39 1.74
N GLN A 106 -9.14 7.01 2.89
CA GLN A 106 -10.49 7.45 3.25
C GLN A 106 -11.07 8.45 2.25
N SER A 107 -10.25 9.38 1.75
CA SER A 107 -10.70 10.36 0.75
C SER A 107 -10.99 9.75 -0.62
N VAL A 108 -10.28 8.69 -1.00
CA VAL A 108 -10.41 8.05 -2.33
C VAL A 108 -11.48 6.95 -2.33
N SER A 109 -11.63 6.19 -1.23
CA SER A 109 -12.57 5.07 -1.16
C SER A 109 -14.04 5.51 -1.27
N GLY A 110 -14.35 6.75 -0.88
CA GLY A 110 -15.67 7.36 -1.08
C GLY A 110 -16.07 7.52 -2.55
N ASN A 111 -15.11 7.57 -3.48
CA ASN A 111 -15.36 7.77 -4.91
C ASN A 111 -15.53 6.46 -5.69
N LEU A 112 -15.37 5.31 -5.03
CA LEU A 112 -15.46 4.00 -5.67
C LEU A 112 -16.87 3.41 -5.57
N ALA A 113 -17.29 2.73 -6.63
CA ALA A 113 -18.52 1.93 -6.61
C ALA A 113 -18.43 0.85 -5.52
N LEU A 114 -19.58 0.43 -4.99
CA LEU A 114 -19.62 -0.57 -3.91
C LEU A 114 -18.99 -1.91 -4.34
N GLU A 115 -19.26 -2.33 -5.58
CA GLU A 115 -18.70 -3.55 -6.16
C GLU A 115 -17.17 -3.50 -6.27
N ASP A 116 -16.62 -2.35 -6.69
CA ASP A 116 -15.18 -2.14 -6.81
C ASP A 116 -14.49 -2.15 -5.45
N ARG A 117 -15.14 -1.58 -4.42
CA ARG A 117 -14.65 -1.66 -3.04
C ARG A 117 -14.56 -3.09 -2.54
N GLU A 118 -15.55 -3.93 -2.87
CA GLU A 118 -15.54 -5.33 -2.46
C GLU A 118 -14.43 -6.12 -3.16
N LYS A 119 -14.24 -5.91 -4.48
CA LYS A 119 -13.11 -6.50 -5.22
C LYS A 119 -11.77 -6.07 -4.63
N LEU A 120 -11.61 -4.78 -4.30
CA LEU A 120 -10.37 -4.27 -3.71
C LEU A 120 -10.12 -4.77 -2.29
N ARG A 121 -11.16 -5.10 -1.50
CA ARG A 121 -10.96 -5.75 -0.18
C ARG A 121 -10.27 -7.11 -0.28
N HIS A 122 -10.46 -7.83 -1.39
CA HIS A 122 -9.74 -9.08 -1.64
C HIS A 122 -8.29 -8.86 -2.09
N ILE A 123 -7.95 -7.67 -2.61
CA ILE A 123 -6.62 -7.32 -3.12
C ILE A 123 -5.77 -6.67 -2.02
N VAL A 124 -6.36 -5.76 -1.25
CA VAL A 124 -5.73 -4.98 -0.17
C VAL A 124 -6.65 -4.86 1.05
N PRO A 125 -6.77 -5.93 1.86
CA PRO A 125 -7.68 -5.96 3.00
C PRO A 125 -7.36 -4.91 4.07
N GLY A 126 -6.09 -4.55 4.28
CA GLY A 126 -5.69 -3.53 5.25
C GLY A 126 -5.88 -2.08 4.75
N VAL A 127 -6.05 -1.86 3.44
CA VAL A 127 -6.37 -0.54 2.88
C VAL A 127 -7.88 -0.26 2.98
N LEU A 128 -8.75 -1.24 2.73
CA LEU A 128 -10.20 -1.02 2.63
C LEU A 128 -11.07 -1.86 3.59
N GLY A 129 -10.46 -2.70 4.41
CA GLY A 129 -11.12 -3.51 5.42
C GLY A 129 -11.00 -2.92 6.82
N ASP A 130 -11.78 -3.50 7.74
CA ASP A 130 -11.78 -3.22 9.18
C ASP A 130 -10.60 -3.85 9.94
N GLU A 131 -9.61 -4.41 9.23
CA GLU A 131 -8.48 -5.10 9.86
C GLU A 131 -7.41 -4.12 10.37
N PRO A 132 -6.96 -4.27 11.63
CA PRO A 132 -5.96 -3.38 12.19
C PRO A 132 -4.62 -3.60 11.49
N LEU A 133 -4.11 -2.55 10.86
CA LEU A 133 -2.74 -2.48 10.37
C LEU A 133 -1.78 -2.66 11.56
N THR A 134 -1.11 -3.80 11.63
CA THR A 134 -0.06 -4.06 12.60
C THR A 134 1.18 -3.28 12.17
N PHE A 135 1.28 -2.05 12.69
CA PHE A 135 2.49 -1.25 12.56
C PHE A 135 3.57 -1.87 13.45
N SER A 136 4.43 -2.71 12.86
CA SER A 136 5.56 -3.27 13.57
C SER A 136 6.65 -2.20 13.63
N GLY A 137 6.49 -1.27 14.57
CA GLY A 137 7.53 -0.30 14.91
C GLY A 137 8.78 -1.08 15.31
N ASN A 138 9.83 -0.91 14.52
CA ASN A 138 11.14 -1.52 14.70
C ASN A 138 11.61 -1.34 16.15
N ARG A 139 11.46 -2.41 16.96
CA ARG A 139 11.84 -2.42 18.37
C ARG A 139 13.32 -2.74 18.41
N VAL A 140 14.13 -1.71 18.61
CA VAL A 140 15.57 -1.85 18.77
C VAL A 140 15.84 -2.83 19.91
N ASP A 141 16.52 -3.91 19.59
CA ASP A 141 16.85 -5.03 20.47
C ASP A 141 17.70 -4.54 21.65
N GLY A 142 17.22 -4.82 22.86
CA GLY A 142 17.88 -4.48 24.11
C GLY A 142 17.40 -5.44 25.19
N THR A 143 18.05 -6.60 25.29
CA THR A 143 17.85 -7.62 26.34
C THR A 143 19.26 -7.88 26.91
N PRO A 144 19.49 -8.01 28.25
CA PRO A 144 18.78 -8.99 29.07
C PRO A 144 18.52 -8.67 30.55
N GLY A 145 17.40 -9.21 31.06
CA GLY A 145 17.10 -9.29 32.50
C GLY A 145 15.74 -9.96 32.76
N ALA A 146 15.77 -11.18 33.29
CA ALA A 146 14.63 -12.09 33.45
C ALA A 146 13.68 -11.75 34.61
N ALA A 147 12.35 -11.95 34.41
CA ALA A 147 11.34 -12.43 35.37
C ALA A 147 9.93 -12.48 34.69
N PRO A 148 8.95 -13.26 35.19
CA PRO A 148 7.98 -13.99 34.38
C PRO A 148 6.76 -13.17 33.92
N ALA A 149 6.11 -13.70 32.89
CA ALA A 149 5.02 -13.10 32.13
C ALA A 149 3.83 -12.60 32.98
N PRO A 150 3.39 -11.35 32.79
CA PRO A 150 1.98 -11.02 32.89
C PRO A 150 1.32 -11.45 31.58
N VAL A 151 0.29 -12.31 31.69
CA VAL A 151 -0.67 -12.60 30.62
C VAL A 151 -1.01 -11.29 29.90
N ALA A 152 -0.59 -11.19 28.64
CA ALA A 152 -0.80 -10.02 27.81
C ALA A 152 -2.30 -9.79 27.67
N ALA A 153 -2.82 -8.85 28.44
CA ALA A 153 -4.11 -8.24 28.15
C ALA A 153 -3.98 -7.69 26.73
N LYS A 154 -4.75 -8.27 25.78
CA LYS A 154 -4.80 -7.81 24.40
C LYS A 154 -4.95 -6.28 24.43
N PRO A 155 -4.02 -5.50 23.84
CA PRO A 155 -4.13 -4.06 23.86
C PRO A 155 -5.47 -3.71 23.24
N ARG A 156 -6.31 -3.03 24.03
CA ARG A 156 -7.59 -2.54 23.54
C ARG A 156 -7.30 -1.70 22.31
N PRO A 157 -7.97 -1.99 21.19
CA PRO A 157 -7.59 -1.33 19.97
C PRO A 157 -8.08 0.12 20.07
N TRP A 158 -7.20 1.05 19.70
CA TRP A 158 -7.27 2.48 20.04
C TRP A 158 -8.50 3.22 19.46
N TRP A 159 -9.27 2.56 18.59
CA TRP A 159 -10.56 3.02 18.04
C TRP A 159 -11.75 2.90 19.01
N GLN A 160 -11.61 2.18 20.12
CA GLN A 160 -12.65 2.10 21.16
C GLN A 160 -12.81 3.37 22.00
N PHE A 161 -11.98 4.41 21.81
CA PHE A 161 -12.11 5.68 22.54
C PHE A 161 -13.27 6.57 22.08
N TRP A 162 -13.85 6.35 20.89
CA TRP A 162 -14.87 7.24 20.32
C TRP A 162 -16.28 6.63 20.21
N ARG A 163 -16.53 5.50 20.88
CA ARG A 163 -17.91 5.06 21.17
C ARG A 163 -18.42 5.82 22.41
N ARG A 164 -18.95 7.02 22.19
CA ARG A 164 -19.90 7.66 23.09
C ARG A 164 -21.14 8.06 22.31
#